data_AF-A0A918VSH3-F1
#
_entry.id   AF-A0A918VSH3-F1
#
_cell.length_a   1.000
_cell.length_b   1.000
_cell.length_c   1.000
_cell.angle_alpha   90.00
_cell.angle_beta   90.00
_cell.angle_gamma   90.00
#
_symmetry.space_group_name_H-M   'P 1'
#
loop_
_entity.id
_entity.type
_entity.pdbx_description
1 polymer ?
#
loop_
_entity_poly.entity_id
_entity_poly.type
_entity_poly.pdbx_seq_one_letter_code
_entity_poly.pdbx_strand_id
1 'polypeptide(L)'
;MSQLILLDLFLRSLCLGQLLFFLIWLITLTVQRRSLTVERSLVATLLICCLGAVIFTMHYRPPLALAARPILLALTDGLPIVFWLYALHSLTRVEVYLQARPWLKLIPALYAFWHVAYFVLGQGRGTVHEVLHLASGLGILHIIFLSIRSWRDDLVDARRRKRALFLIAACALIMMYVISEVSGSRFMRSEVGSLFGALLMLSLSVSFGVNHFLHAALGQPQPHTDTERASPNTPPHSLPQEHSALYLRLESFIHDQGFTQPNLTVSKLASMLDTKEYLLRNLINQTLGYRNFSSYLNDQRMPLACDWLSSKPELSITDIALNLGYGSITSFNRAFKARYKMAPRDHRAT
;
A
#
# COMPACT_ATOMS: atom_id res chain seq x y z
N MET A 1 24.24 -11.61 -33.60
CA MET A 1 23.60 -11.36 -32.29
C MET A 1 23.75 -12.63 -31.48
N SER A 2 24.26 -12.58 -30.24
CA SER A 2 24.42 -13.79 -29.41
C SER A 2 23.04 -14.34 -28.98
N GLN A 3 22.97 -15.62 -28.63
CA GLN A 3 21.73 -16.22 -28.08
C GLN A 3 21.30 -15.53 -26.78
N LEU A 4 22.25 -15.05 -25.97
CA LEU A 4 21.98 -14.31 -24.74
C LEU A 4 21.31 -12.95 -25.01
N ILE A 5 21.75 -12.23 -26.03
CA ILE A 5 21.13 -10.95 -26.42
C ILE A 5 19.70 -11.18 -26.93
N LEU A 6 19.46 -12.24 -27.69
CA LEU A 6 18.11 -12.58 -28.16
C LEU A 6 17.18 -12.90 -26.98
N LEU A 7 17.67 -13.66 -26.00
CA LEU A 7 16.92 -13.98 -24.79
C LEU A 7 16.65 -12.74 -23.93
N ASP A 8 17.65 -11.87 -23.74
CA ASP A 8 17.49 -10.58 -23.04
C ASP A 8 16.39 -9.73 -23.70
N LEU A 9 16.43 -9.57 -25.02
CA LEU A 9 15.44 -8.81 -25.77
C LEU A 9 14.04 -9.41 -25.65
N PHE A 10 13.93 -10.74 -25.69
CA PHE A 10 12.67 -11.45 -25.50
C PHE A 10 12.06 -11.19 -24.11
N LEU A 11 12.85 -11.35 -23.05
CA LEU A 11 12.38 -11.10 -21.67
C LEU A 11 11.99 -9.65 -21.44
N ARG A 12 12.74 -8.70 -22.00
CA ARG A 12 12.40 -7.27 -21.93
C ARG A 12 11.13 -6.96 -22.70
N SER A 13 10.92 -7.57 -23.87
CA SER A 13 9.69 -7.40 -24.65
C SER A 13 8.47 -7.91 -23.87
N LEU A 14 8.59 -9.05 -23.18
CA LEU A 14 7.54 -9.55 -22.27
C LEU A 14 7.27 -8.55 -21.13
N CYS A 15 8.33 -8.05 -20.49
CA CYS A 15 8.22 -7.09 -19.39
C CYS A 15 7.56 -5.77 -19.87
N LEU A 16 7.97 -5.23 -21.01
CA LEU A 16 7.39 -4.04 -21.62
C LEU A 16 5.91 -4.24 -21.95
N GLY A 17 5.56 -5.36 -22.60
CA GLY A 17 4.17 -5.69 -22.92
C GLY A 17 3.30 -5.76 -21.66
N GLN A 18 3.81 -6.36 -20.59
CA GLN A 18 3.12 -6.46 -19.32
C GLN A 18 2.93 -5.09 -18.63
N LEU A 19 3.97 -4.26 -18.59
CA LEU A 19 3.90 -2.91 -18.01
C LEU A 19 2.94 -2.00 -18.79
N LEU A 20 2.96 -2.08 -20.12
CA LEU A 20 2.02 -1.36 -21.00
C LEU A 20 0.59 -1.82 -20.76
N PHE A 21 0.35 -3.12 -20.65
CA PHE A 21 -0.97 -3.67 -20.33
C PHE A 21 -1.49 -3.10 -19.00
N PHE A 22 -0.68 -3.08 -17.94
CA PHE A 22 -1.09 -2.50 -16.67
C PHE A 22 -1.34 -1.00 -16.73
N LEU A 23 -0.53 -0.26 -17.51
CA LEU A 23 -0.73 1.17 -17.70
C LEU A 23 -2.06 1.45 -18.40
N ILE A 24 -2.36 0.73 -19.49
CA ILE A 24 -3.62 0.85 -20.22
C ILE A 24 -4.80 0.46 -19.34
N TRP A 25 -4.71 -0.65 -18.60
CA TRP A 25 -5.74 -1.09 -17.68
C TRP A 25 -6.03 -0.05 -16.59
N LEU A 26 -4.98 0.54 -16.01
CA LEU A 26 -5.10 1.59 -14.99
C LEU A 26 -5.75 2.86 -15.54
N ILE A 27 -5.38 3.27 -16.77
CA ILE A 27 -5.99 4.41 -17.47
C ILE A 27 -7.48 4.13 -17.71
N THR A 28 -7.82 2.98 -18.26
CA THR A 28 -9.22 2.57 -18.51
C THR A 28 -10.04 2.56 -17.23
N LEU A 29 -9.51 2.00 -16.14
CA LEU A 29 -10.17 2.04 -14.83
C LEU A 29 -10.39 3.45 -14.30
N THR A 30 -9.40 4.33 -14.50
CA THR A 30 -9.48 5.74 -14.06
C THR A 30 -10.56 6.49 -14.83
N VAL A 31 -10.64 6.27 -16.15
CA VAL A 31 -11.67 6.84 -17.03
C VAL A 31 -13.05 6.31 -16.66
N GLN A 32 -13.21 4.99 -16.51
CA GLN A 32 -14.47 4.36 -16.15
C GLN A 32 -15.01 4.84 -14.80
N ARG A 33 -14.13 4.97 -13.80
CA ARG A 33 -14.52 5.43 -12.46
C ARG A 33 -14.59 6.95 -12.32
N ARG A 34 -14.25 7.71 -13.38
CA ARG A 34 -14.17 9.20 -13.39
C ARG A 34 -13.45 9.77 -12.16
N SER A 35 -12.40 9.09 -11.70
CA SER A 35 -11.73 9.42 -10.44
C SER A 35 -10.23 9.15 -10.56
N LEU A 36 -9.44 10.22 -10.61
CA LEU A 36 -7.99 10.18 -10.52
C LEU A 36 -7.57 10.35 -9.06
N THR A 37 -7.23 9.25 -8.40
CA THR A 37 -6.66 9.29 -7.05
C THR A 37 -5.14 9.51 -7.12
N VAL A 38 -4.56 10.07 -6.05
CA VAL A 38 -3.10 10.24 -5.93
C VAL A 38 -2.37 8.91 -6.11
N GLU A 39 -2.91 7.83 -5.54
CA GLU A 39 -2.38 6.48 -5.70
C GLU A 39 -2.30 6.05 -7.17
N ARG A 40 -3.40 6.21 -7.94
CA ARG A 40 -3.42 5.85 -9.36
C ARG A 40 -2.44 6.68 -10.18
N SER A 41 -2.32 7.97 -9.87
CA SER A 41 -1.34 8.83 -10.52
C SER A 41 0.09 8.36 -10.24
N LEU A 42 0.43 8.05 -8.98
CA LEU A 42 1.75 7.55 -8.60
C LEU A 42 2.07 6.21 -9.27
N VAL A 43 1.12 5.28 -9.30
CA VAL A 43 1.29 3.98 -9.97
C VAL A 43 1.47 4.17 -11.47
N ALA A 44 0.70 5.05 -12.12
CA ALA A 44 0.86 5.34 -13.54
C ALA A 44 2.25 5.91 -13.85
N THR A 45 2.71 6.90 -13.08
CA THR A 45 4.05 7.49 -13.23
C THR A 45 5.14 6.44 -12.98
N LEU A 46 4.96 5.56 -11.97
CA LEU A 46 5.90 4.48 -11.67
C LEU A 46 6.01 3.50 -12.84
N LEU A 47 4.88 3.10 -13.46
CA LEU A 47 4.87 2.23 -14.64
C LEU A 47 5.59 2.88 -15.82
N ILE A 48 5.40 4.17 -16.05
CA ILE A 48 6.10 4.92 -17.12
C ILE A 48 7.61 4.97 -16.85
N CYS A 49 8.04 5.24 -15.62
CA CYS A 49 9.45 5.18 -15.22
C CYS A 49 10.04 3.78 -15.42
N CYS A 50 9.30 2.72 -15.06
CA CYS A 50 9.73 1.34 -15.30
C CYS A 50 9.90 1.02 -16.79
N LEU A 51 8.98 1.49 -17.66
CA LEU A 51 9.12 1.34 -19.12
C LEU A 51 10.41 1.99 -19.61
N GLY A 52 10.68 3.22 -19.17
CA GLY A 52 11.92 3.93 -19.48
C GLY A 52 13.16 3.18 -19.01
N ALA A 53 13.16 2.68 -17.77
CA ALA A 53 14.26 1.91 -17.19
C ALA A 53 14.53 0.59 -17.93
N VAL A 54 13.49 -0.17 -18.30
CA VAL A 54 13.61 -1.41 -19.07
C VAL A 54 14.24 -1.15 -20.43
N ILE A 55 13.93 -0.03 -21.09
CA ILE A 55 14.53 0.32 -22.39
C ILE A 55 15.97 0.85 -22.20
N PHE A 56 16.19 1.73 -21.23
CA PHE A 56 17.49 2.35 -21.00
C PHE A 56 18.59 1.34 -20.62
N THR A 57 18.22 0.32 -19.85
CA THR A 57 19.15 -0.70 -19.34
C THR A 57 19.42 -1.83 -20.33
N MET A 58 18.86 -1.79 -21.55
CA MET A 58 19.14 -2.76 -22.61
C MET A 58 20.63 -2.74 -22.99
N HIS A 59 21.23 -3.93 -23.11
CA HIS A 59 22.59 -4.09 -23.63
C HIS A 59 22.67 -3.64 -25.09
N TYR A 60 21.78 -4.15 -25.94
CA TYR A 60 21.66 -3.71 -27.32
C TYR A 60 20.74 -2.49 -27.42
N ARG A 61 21.29 -1.35 -27.85
CA ARG A 61 20.54 -0.09 -27.96
C ARG A 61 20.25 0.24 -29.42
N PRO A 62 18.99 0.15 -29.88
CA PRO A 62 18.64 0.55 -31.23
C PRO A 62 18.81 2.08 -31.42
N PRO A 63 18.96 2.57 -32.67
CA PRO A 63 19.14 4.00 -32.96
C PRO A 63 18.08 4.89 -32.32
N LEU A 64 16.83 4.44 -32.30
CA LEU A 64 15.72 5.16 -31.65
C LEU A 64 15.95 5.34 -30.14
N ALA A 65 16.45 4.31 -29.45
CA ALA A 65 16.75 4.39 -28.02
C ALA A 65 17.93 5.31 -27.73
N LEU A 66 18.90 5.39 -28.65
CA LEU A 66 20.01 6.35 -28.56
C LEU A 66 19.51 7.79 -28.74
N ALA A 67 18.63 8.04 -29.71
CA ALA A 67 18.00 9.35 -29.91
C ALA A 67 17.14 9.76 -28.70
N ALA A 68 16.43 8.81 -28.09
CA ALA A 68 15.60 9.04 -26.91
C ALA A 68 16.38 9.03 -25.58
N ARG A 69 17.72 8.91 -25.61
CA ARG A 69 18.57 8.76 -24.41
C ARG A 69 18.26 9.78 -23.30
N PRO A 70 18.10 11.09 -23.56
CA PRO A 70 17.85 12.07 -22.49
C PRO A 70 16.53 11.81 -21.75
N ILE A 71 15.50 11.40 -22.50
CA ILE A 71 14.17 11.07 -21.96
C ILE A 71 14.24 9.77 -21.16
N LEU A 72 14.87 8.74 -21.71
CA LEU A 72 15.04 7.44 -21.06
C LEU A 72 15.84 7.56 -19.76
N LEU A 73 16.87 8.41 -19.76
CA LEU A 73 17.65 8.73 -18.56
C LEU A 73 16.78 9.45 -17.52
N ALA A 74 16.02 10.47 -17.91
CA ALA A 74 15.09 11.17 -17.02
C ALA A 74 14.08 10.21 -16.34
N LEU A 75 13.52 9.28 -17.12
CA LEU A 75 12.59 8.26 -16.61
C LEU A 75 13.26 7.27 -15.66
N THR A 76 14.48 6.86 -15.98
CA THR A 76 15.27 5.92 -15.16
C THR A 76 15.68 6.54 -13.83
N ASP A 77 16.21 7.76 -13.84
CA ASP A 77 16.58 8.50 -12.64
C ASP A 77 15.38 9.02 -11.84
N GLY A 78 14.21 9.18 -12.48
CA GLY A 78 12.95 9.48 -11.80
C GLY A 78 12.38 8.29 -11.02
N LEU A 79 12.75 7.06 -11.38
CA LEU A 79 12.20 5.84 -10.82
C LEU A 79 12.35 5.75 -9.28
N PRO A 80 13.54 5.96 -8.67
CA PRO A 80 13.70 5.85 -7.22
C PRO A 80 12.85 6.86 -6.45
N ILE A 81 12.70 8.08 -7.00
CA ILE A 81 11.92 9.17 -6.37
C ILE A 81 10.44 8.84 -6.40
N VAL A 82 9.91 8.46 -7.57
CA VAL A 82 8.49 8.10 -7.71
C VAL A 82 8.18 6.85 -6.88
N PHE A 83 9.09 5.88 -6.85
CA PHE A 83 8.95 4.69 -6.02
C PHE A 83 8.97 5.02 -4.51
N TRP A 84 9.82 5.95 -4.08
CA TRP A 84 9.83 6.46 -2.71
C TRP A 84 8.51 7.15 -2.34
N LEU A 85 7.96 8.00 -3.21
CA LEU A 85 6.65 8.63 -3.00
C LEU A 85 5.52 7.60 -2.92
N TYR A 86 5.54 6.59 -3.81
CA TYR A 86 4.58 5.49 -3.78
C TYR A 86 4.70 4.68 -2.47
N ALA A 87 5.92 4.34 -2.04
CA ALA A 87 6.17 3.62 -0.79
C ALA A 87 5.70 4.43 0.41
N LEU A 88 5.98 5.74 0.46
CA LEU A 88 5.51 6.63 1.51
C LEU A 88 3.98 6.66 1.58
N HIS A 89 3.32 6.96 0.45
CA HIS A 89 1.86 6.99 0.36
C HIS A 89 1.23 5.68 0.84
N SER A 90 1.75 4.57 0.34
CA SER A 90 1.19 3.25 0.62
C SER A 90 1.47 2.79 2.07
N LEU A 91 2.65 3.07 2.65
CA LEU A 91 3.05 2.55 3.98
C LEU A 91 2.55 3.42 5.12
N THR A 92 2.59 4.74 4.94
CA THR A 92 2.31 5.68 6.04
C THR A 92 0.90 6.26 5.99
N ARG A 93 0.13 6.01 4.91
CA ARG A 93 -1.19 6.63 4.66
C ARG A 93 -1.15 8.14 4.92
N VAL A 94 -0.03 8.79 4.59
CA VAL A 94 0.18 10.22 4.84
C VAL A 94 -0.75 11.00 3.92
N GLU A 95 -1.96 11.28 4.41
CA GLU A 95 -2.92 12.25 3.85
C GLU A 95 -2.45 13.70 4.07
N VAL A 96 -1.28 13.90 4.70
CA VAL A 96 -0.66 15.22 4.92
C VAL A 96 -0.54 16.00 3.61
N TYR A 97 -0.31 15.32 2.48
CA TYR A 97 -0.23 15.98 1.17
C TYR A 97 -1.58 16.51 0.66
N LEU A 98 -2.70 15.85 1.03
CA LEU A 98 -4.05 16.30 0.67
C LEU A 98 -4.50 17.47 1.55
N GLN A 99 -4.08 17.49 2.82
CA GLN A 99 -4.35 18.56 3.79
C GLN A 99 -3.33 19.72 3.71
N ALA A 100 -2.23 19.55 2.98
CA ALA A 100 -1.21 20.58 2.79
C ALA A 100 -1.79 21.80 2.05
N ARG A 101 -1.31 22.99 2.45
CA ARG A 101 -1.64 24.26 1.78
C ARG A 101 -1.40 24.17 0.27
N PRO A 102 -2.24 24.78 -0.58
CA PRO A 102 -2.18 24.61 -2.03
C PRO A 102 -0.82 24.92 -2.66
N TRP A 103 -0.05 25.87 -2.10
CA TRP A 103 1.30 26.18 -2.57
C TRP A 103 2.31 25.04 -2.34
N LEU A 104 2.15 24.23 -1.29
CA LEU A 104 3.00 23.06 -1.05
C LEU A 104 2.84 21.99 -2.14
N LYS A 105 1.69 22.00 -2.84
CA LYS A 105 1.43 21.09 -3.97
C LYS A 105 2.22 21.48 -5.23
N LEU A 106 2.75 22.71 -5.29
CA LEU A 106 3.60 23.19 -6.38
C LEU A 106 5.01 22.61 -6.31
N ILE A 107 5.48 22.21 -5.12
CA ILE A 107 6.87 21.76 -4.93
C ILE A 107 7.19 20.53 -5.80
N PRO A 108 6.38 19.46 -5.81
CA PRO A 108 6.66 18.31 -6.69
C PRO A 108 6.47 18.61 -8.18
N ALA A 109 5.61 19.55 -8.54
CA ALA A 109 5.46 19.98 -9.93
C ALA A 109 6.71 20.74 -10.41
N LEU A 110 7.24 21.65 -9.59
CA LEU A 110 8.48 22.36 -9.86
C LEU A 110 9.67 21.40 -9.91
N TYR A 111 9.74 20.44 -8.99
CA TYR A 111 10.77 19.41 -9.00
C TYR A 111 10.69 18.54 -10.26
N ALA A 112 9.50 18.07 -10.63
CA ALA A 112 9.30 17.27 -11.85
C ALA A 112 9.70 18.05 -13.10
N PHE A 113 9.34 19.33 -13.18
CA PHE A 113 9.76 20.22 -14.26
C PHE A 113 11.28 20.37 -14.33
N TRP A 114 11.92 20.69 -13.20
CA TRP A 114 13.38 20.81 -13.12
C TRP A 114 14.08 19.50 -13.49
N HIS A 115 13.60 18.35 -12.99
CA HIS A 115 14.16 17.03 -13.29
C HIS A 115 14.12 16.74 -14.79
N VAL A 116 12.96 16.94 -15.43
CA VAL A 116 12.82 16.76 -16.88
C VAL A 116 13.74 17.72 -17.63
N ALA A 117 13.78 19.00 -17.26
CA ALA A 117 14.66 19.99 -17.90
C ALA A 117 16.15 19.62 -17.76
N TYR A 118 16.59 19.20 -16.57
CA TYR A 118 17.97 18.82 -16.30
C TYR A 118 18.44 17.64 -17.17
N PHE A 119 17.60 16.62 -17.34
CA PHE A 119 17.96 15.45 -18.16
C PHE A 119 17.77 15.70 -19.66
N VAL A 120 16.65 16.31 -20.08
CA VAL A 120 16.32 16.49 -21.50
C VAL A 120 17.16 17.60 -22.13
N LEU A 121 17.29 18.75 -21.46
CA LEU A 121 18.05 19.90 -21.97
C LEU A 121 19.52 19.83 -21.51
N GLY A 122 19.74 19.51 -20.23
CA GLY A 122 21.07 19.46 -19.62
C GLY A 122 21.83 18.13 -19.81
N GLN A 123 21.23 17.14 -20.48
CA GLN A 123 21.82 15.82 -20.76
C GLN A 123 22.18 14.99 -19.51
N GLY A 124 21.78 15.44 -18.31
CA GLY A 124 22.02 14.75 -17.05
C GLY A 124 23.49 14.64 -16.65
N ARG A 125 24.34 15.61 -16.99
CA ARG A 125 25.79 15.55 -16.71
C ARG A 125 26.20 16.37 -15.49
N GLY A 126 27.23 15.90 -14.78
CA GLY A 126 27.89 16.64 -13.71
C GLY A 126 27.50 16.19 -12.30
N THR A 127 27.98 16.92 -11.29
CA THR A 127 27.85 16.58 -9.86
C THR A 127 26.41 16.51 -9.39
N VAL A 128 25.48 17.22 -10.04
CA VAL A 128 24.05 17.14 -9.76
C VAL A 128 23.52 15.72 -9.97
N HIS A 129 24.01 14.99 -10.98
CA HIS A 129 23.60 13.61 -11.22
C HIS A 129 24.08 12.67 -10.09
N GLU A 130 25.30 12.88 -9.60
CA GLU A 130 25.85 12.13 -8.47
C GLU A 130 25.05 12.39 -7.19
N VAL A 131 24.66 13.64 -6.94
CA VAL A 131 23.78 14.01 -5.81
C VAL A 131 22.42 13.32 -5.93
N LEU A 132 21.85 13.21 -7.13
CA LEU A 132 20.59 12.49 -7.36
C LEU A 132 20.72 10.98 -7.07
N HIS A 133 21.85 10.36 -7.38
CA HIS A 133 22.12 8.97 -7.00
C HIS A 133 22.22 8.79 -5.48
N LEU A 134 22.91 9.71 -4.78
CA LEU A 134 22.98 9.68 -3.32
C LEU A 134 21.60 9.86 -2.68
N ALA A 135 20.81 10.82 -3.18
CA ALA A 135 19.43 11.03 -2.73
C ALA A 135 18.55 9.80 -2.98
N SER A 136 18.73 9.13 -4.12
CA SER A 136 18.04 7.87 -4.43
C SER A 136 18.39 6.76 -3.42
N GLY A 137 19.67 6.62 -3.08
CA GLY A 137 20.14 5.68 -2.05
C GLY A 137 19.51 5.95 -0.68
N LEU A 138 19.51 7.20 -0.23
CA LEU A 138 18.87 7.62 1.02
C LEU A 138 17.35 7.37 1.02
N GLY A 139 16.69 7.64 -0.12
CA GLY A 139 15.27 7.33 -0.30
C GLY A 139 14.98 5.85 -0.11
N ILE A 140 15.79 4.97 -0.70
CA ILE A 140 15.64 3.51 -0.54
C ILE A 140 15.86 3.08 0.92
N LEU A 141 16.89 3.59 1.58
CA LEU A 141 17.13 3.32 3.01
C LEU A 141 15.93 3.74 3.87
N HIS A 142 15.31 4.89 3.54
CA HIS A 142 14.10 5.34 4.20
C HIS A 142 12.90 4.39 3.94
N ILE A 143 12.71 3.86 2.72
CA ILE A 143 11.67 2.84 2.43
C ILE A 143 11.89 1.60 3.28
N ILE A 144 13.13 1.13 3.39
CA ILE A 144 13.49 -0.05 4.20
C ILE A 144 13.17 0.22 5.68
N PHE A 145 13.57 1.38 6.21
CA PHE A 145 13.23 1.79 7.57
C PHE A 145 11.72 1.83 7.81
N LEU A 146 10.95 2.46 6.91
CA LEU A 146 9.48 2.50 7.01
C LEU A 146 8.87 1.11 6.91
N SER A 147 9.43 0.23 6.08
CA SER A 147 8.99 -1.15 5.94
C SER A 147 9.19 -1.91 7.26
N ILE A 148 10.35 -1.77 7.91
CA ILE A 148 10.64 -2.39 9.23
C ILE A 148 9.79 -1.77 10.35
N ARG A 149 9.51 -0.47 10.31
CA ARG A 149 8.63 0.18 11.30
C ARG A 149 7.18 -0.26 11.14
N SER A 150 6.67 -0.28 9.91
CA SER A 150 5.31 -0.73 9.59
C SER A 150 5.10 -2.23 9.86
N TRP A 151 6.20 -2.98 10.03
CA TRP A 151 6.22 -4.37 10.51
C TRP A 151 5.80 -4.57 11.97
N ARG A 152 5.57 -3.51 12.75
CA ARG A 152 5.02 -3.64 14.12
C ARG A 152 3.49 -3.45 14.22
N ASP A 153 2.85 -2.80 13.24
CA ASP A 153 1.49 -2.25 13.42
C ASP A 153 0.34 -2.94 12.63
N ASP A 154 0.60 -3.94 11.77
CA ASP A 154 -0.40 -4.49 10.83
C ASP A 154 -0.66 -6.00 11.04
N LEU A 155 -1.92 -6.37 11.23
CA LEU A 155 -2.37 -7.65 11.83
C LEU A 155 -2.78 -8.72 10.79
N VAL A 156 -2.43 -8.55 9.51
CA VAL A 156 -2.71 -9.52 8.42
C VAL A 156 -1.42 -9.97 7.75
N ASP A 157 -0.83 -11.05 8.27
CA ASP A 157 0.51 -11.52 7.87
C ASP A 157 0.68 -11.82 6.38
N ALA A 158 -0.34 -12.39 5.73
CA ALA A 158 -0.21 -12.87 4.34
C ALA A 158 -0.15 -11.74 3.29
N ARG A 159 -1.00 -10.71 3.39
CA ARG A 159 -0.98 -9.56 2.45
C ARG A 159 0.19 -8.62 2.75
N ARG A 160 0.50 -8.46 4.03
CA ARG A 160 1.61 -7.66 4.54
C ARG A 160 2.98 -8.20 4.11
N ARG A 161 3.20 -9.50 4.29
CA ARG A 161 4.47 -10.15 3.92
C ARG A 161 4.71 -10.08 2.42
N LYS A 162 3.69 -10.32 1.59
CA LYS A 162 3.79 -10.18 0.12
C LYS A 162 4.18 -8.76 -0.29
N ARG A 163 3.54 -7.75 0.31
CA ARG A 163 3.83 -6.34 0.02
C ARG A 163 5.23 -5.93 0.47
N ALA A 164 5.65 -6.30 1.67
CA ALA A 164 6.99 -5.99 2.18
C ALA A 164 8.08 -6.69 1.34
N LEU A 165 7.90 -7.96 1.00
CA LEU A 165 8.82 -8.69 0.11
C LEU A 165 8.93 -8.03 -1.26
N PHE A 166 7.80 -7.60 -1.85
CA PHE A 166 7.80 -6.86 -3.11
C PHE A 166 8.59 -5.54 -3.00
N LEU A 167 8.34 -4.74 -1.96
CA LEU A 167 9.04 -3.47 -1.76
C LEU A 167 10.55 -3.67 -1.54
N ILE A 168 10.94 -4.67 -0.75
CA ILE A 168 12.35 -5.01 -0.50
C ILE A 168 13.03 -5.47 -1.79
N ALA A 169 12.38 -6.34 -2.57
CA ALA A 169 12.93 -6.82 -3.84
C ALA A 169 13.08 -5.69 -4.88
N ALA A 170 12.10 -4.78 -4.95
CA ALA A 170 12.20 -3.58 -5.77
C ALA A 170 13.31 -2.63 -5.29
N CYS A 171 13.44 -2.41 -3.98
CA CYS A 171 14.55 -1.64 -3.39
C CYS A 171 15.91 -2.25 -3.75
N ALA A 172 16.06 -3.57 -3.64
CA ALA A 172 17.29 -4.27 -3.96
C ALA A 172 17.65 -4.13 -5.45
N LEU A 173 16.67 -4.25 -6.36
CA LEU A 173 16.88 -4.05 -7.78
C LEU A 173 17.31 -2.61 -8.09
N ILE A 174 16.60 -1.60 -7.57
CA ILE A 174 16.94 -0.20 -7.81
C ILE A 174 18.34 0.11 -7.23
N MET A 175 18.62 -0.35 -6.00
CA MET A 175 19.92 -0.15 -5.35
C MET A 175 21.06 -0.81 -6.14
N MET A 176 20.84 -2.00 -6.70
CA MET A 176 21.83 -2.66 -7.56
C MET A 176 22.21 -1.80 -8.77
N TYR A 177 21.23 -1.18 -9.44
CA TYR A 177 21.52 -0.27 -10.56
C TYR A 177 22.19 1.03 -10.12
N VAL A 178 21.75 1.63 -9.01
CA VAL A 178 22.40 2.83 -8.44
C VAL A 178 23.87 2.54 -8.09
N ILE A 179 24.15 1.42 -7.41
CA ILE A 179 25.53 1.01 -7.07
C ILE A 179 26.33 0.76 -8.35
N SER A 180 25.75 0.09 -9.35
CA SER A 180 26.45 -0.16 -10.61
C SER A 180 26.84 1.13 -11.33
N GLU A 181 25.99 2.15 -11.29
CA GLU A 181 26.28 3.45 -11.93
C GLU A 181 27.36 4.21 -11.15
N VAL A 182 27.20 4.34 -9.82
CA VAL A 182 28.14 5.06 -8.95
C VAL A 182 29.52 4.40 -8.91
N SER A 183 29.59 3.06 -8.87
CA SER A 183 30.87 2.33 -8.88
C SER A 183 31.54 2.29 -10.25
N GLY A 184 30.86 2.74 -11.31
CA GLY A 184 31.32 2.58 -12.68
C GLY A 184 31.39 1.11 -13.14
N SER A 185 30.81 0.17 -12.39
CA SER A 185 30.83 -1.25 -12.70
C SER A 185 30.32 -1.52 -14.11
N ARG A 186 30.99 -2.45 -14.81
CA ARG A 186 30.58 -2.89 -16.14
C ARG A 186 29.69 -4.12 -16.10
N PHE A 187 29.48 -4.72 -14.92
CA PHE A 187 28.74 -5.98 -14.80
C PHE A 187 27.31 -5.86 -15.34
N MET A 188 26.52 -4.89 -14.89
CA MET A 188 25.16 -4.65 -15.41
C MET A 188 25.11 -4.24 -16.88
N ARG A 189 26.25 -3.80 -17.45
CA ARG A 189 26.40 -3.48 -18.88
C ARG A 189 26.85 -4.67 -19.73
N SER A 190 27.26 -5.78 -19.11
CA SER A 190 27.59 -7.03 -19.83
C SER A 190 26.32 -7.74 -20.32
N GLU A 191 26.46 -8.66 -21.28
CA GLU A 191 25.34 -9.48 -21.76
C GLU A 191 24.67 -10.26 -20.61
N VAL A 192 25.47 -10.88 -19.74
CA VAL A 192 24.99 -11.67 -18.60
C VAL A 192 24.31 -10.78 -17.56
N GLY A 193 24.89 -9.62 -17.24
CA GLY A 193 24.31 -8.69 -16.28
C GLY A 193 23.01 -8.06 -16.77
N SER A 194 22.93 -7.72 -18.07
CA SER A 194 21.69 -7.25 -18.68
C SER A 194 20.59 -8.30 -18.61
N LEU A 195 20.91 -9.55 -18.99
CA LEU A 195 19.96 -10.66 -18.94
C LEU A 195 19.46 -10.90 -17.51
N PHE A 196 20.36 -10.88 -16.53
CA PHE A 196 20.03 -10.99 -15.11
C PHE A 196 19.10 -9.85 -14.66
N GLY A 197 19.40 -8.62 -15.05
CA GLY A 197 18.54 -7.46 -14.79
C GLY A 197 17.15 -7.60 -15.41
N ALA A 198 17.06 -8.07 -16.65
CA ALA A 198 15.80 -8.31 -17.35
C ALA A 198 14.93 -9.38 -16.64
N LEU A 199 15.54 -10.48 -16.18
CA LEU A 199 14.87 -11.52 -15.39
C LEU A 199 14.29 -10.96 -14.08
N LEU A 200 15.05 -10.15 -13.34
CA LEU A 200 14.57 -9.54 -12.09
C LEU A 200 13.44 -8.54 -12.34
N MET A 201 13.55 -7.70 -13.38
CA MET A 201 12.50 -6.77 -13.77
C MET A 201 11.20 -7.50 -14.14
N LEU A 202 11.28 -8.55 -14.94
CA LEU A 202 10.13 -9.37 -15.32
C LEU A 202 9.51 -10.10 -14.11
N SER A 203 10.35 -10.66 -13.23
CA SER A 203 9.86 -11.31 -12.01
C SER A 203 9.08 -10.34 -11.11
N LEU A 204 9.59 -9.11 -10.95
CA LEU A 204 8.89 -8.06 -10.22
C LEU A 204 7.60 -7.60 -10.91
N SER A 205 7.60 -7.44 -12.24
CA SER A 205 6.38 -7.06 -12.97
C SER A 205 5.29 -8.13 -12.83
N VAL A 206 5.65 -9.42 -12.95
CA VAL A 206 4.75 -10.57 -12.71
C VAL A 206 4.24 -10.58 -11.29
N SER A 207 5.10 -10.40 -10.29
CA SER A 207 4.69 -10.33 -8.88
C SER A 207 3.70 -9.19 -8.62
N PHE A 208 3.95 -8.01 -9.19
CA PHE A 208 3.03 -6.88 -9.14
C PHE A 208 1.67 -7.22 -9.78
N GLY A 209 1.72 -7.82 -10.97
CA GLY A 209 0.54 -8.28 -11.71
C GLY A 209 -0.33 -9.27 -10.95
N VAL A 210 0.27 -10.31 -10.38
CA VAL A 210 -0.46 -11.31 -9.59
C VAL A 210 -1.11 -10.65 -8.36
N ASN A 211 -0.40 -9.74 -7.71
CA ASN A 211 -0.90 -9.09 -6.51
C ASN A 211 -1.99 -8.03 -6.76
N HIS A 212 -2.03 -7.39 -7.94
CA HIS A 212 -2.96 -6.30 -8.23
C HIS A 212 -4.05 -6.68 -9.24
N PHE A 213 -3.70 -7.41 -10.30
CA PHE A 213 -4.62 -7.77 -11.38
C PHE A 213 -5.39 -9.07 -11.07
N LEU A 214 -4.71 -10.17 -10.74
CA LEU A 214 -5.40 -11.45 -10.49
C LEU A 214 -6.37 -11.34 -9.30
N HIS A 215 -6.01 -10.60 -8.25
CA HIS A 215 -6.92 -10.34 -7.13
C HIS A 215 -8.12 -9.45 -7.49
N ALA A 216 -7.99 -8.58 -8.51
CA ALA A 216 -9.08 -7.75 -9.01
C ALA A 216 -9.95 -8.48 -10.05
N ALA A 217 -9.34 -9.32 -10.89
CA ALA A 217 -9.96 -10.04 -12.00
C ALA A 217 -10.66 -11.34 -11.57
N LEU A 218 -10.06 -12.10 -10.64
CA LEU A 218 -10.68 -13.30 -10.10
C LEU A 218 -11.76 -13.01 -9.05
N GLY A 219 -11.88 -11.75 -8.61
CA GLY A 219 -12.75 -11.36 -7.51
C GLY A 219 -12.40 -12.15 -6.25
N GLN A 220 -11.73 -11.54 -5.27
CA GLN A 220 -11.91 -12.10 -3.93
C GLN A 220 -13.42 -12.11 -3.64
N PRO A 221 -13.99 -13.21 -3.10
CA PRO A 221 -15.36 -13.20 -2.66
C PRO A 221 -15.51 -11.96 -1.78
N GLN A 222 -16.29 -10.99 -2.25
CA GLN A 222 -16.79 -9.98 -1.36
C GLN A 222 -17.52 -10.77 -0.28
N PRO A 223 -17.18 -10.62 1.01
CA PRO A 223 -18.13 -11.00 2.03
C PRO A 223 -19.37 -10.18 1.69
N HIS A 224 -20.44 -10.88 1.30
CA HIS A 224 -21.67 -10.33 0.76
C HIS A 224 -22.00 -9.04 1.48
N THR A 225 -21.91 -7.93 0.75
CA THR A 225 -22.48 -6.66 1.17
C THR A 225 -23.93 -6.66 0.73
N ASP A 226 -24.65 -7.72 1.11
CA ASP A 226 -26.10 -7.73 1.04
C ASP A 226 -26.58 -7.52 2.46
N THR A 227 -27.39 -6.48 2.58
CA THR A 227 -28.01 -6.02 3.81
C THR A 227 -29.13 -6.97 4.19
N GLU A 228 -28.79 -8.21 4.52
CA GLU A 228 -29.72 -9.14 5.15
C GLU A 228 -29.26 -9.33 6.59
N ARG A 229 -30.06 -8.76 7.48
CA ARG A 229 -29.90 -8.79 8.93
C ARG A 229 -29.57 -10.23 9.35
N ALA A 230 -28.39 -10.44 9.92
CA ALA A 230 -28.18 -11.55 10.83
C ALA A 230 -29.20 -11.38 11.96
N SER A 231 -30.24 -12.20 11.94
CA SER A 231 -31.24 -12.26 12.99
C SER A 231 -30.53 -12.74 14.27
N PRO A 232 -30.74 -12.13 15.45
CA PRO A 232 -29.94 -12.41 16.65
C PRO A 232 -30.09 -13.81 17.26
N ASN A 233 -30.89 -14.71 16.68
CA ASN A 233 -31.45 -15.87 17.39
C ASN A 233 -31.11 -17.25 16.81
N THR A 234 -30.03 -17.41 16.03
CA THR A 234 -29.58 -18.76 15.63
C THR A 234 -28.31 -19.13 16.40
N PRO A 235 -28.38 -20.01 17.41
CA PRO A 235 -27.17 -20.53 18.04
C PRO A 235 -26.39 -21.36 17.01
N PRO A 236 -25.05 -21.21 16.94
CA PRO A 236 -24.24 -21.93 15.96
C PRO A 236 -24.25 -23.43 16.26
N HIS A 237 -24.75 -24.21 15.30
CA HIS A 237 -24.65 -25.66 15.31
C HIS A 237 -23.17 -26.10 15.41
N SER A 238 -22.86 -26.80 16.50
CA SER A 238 -21.64 -27.55 16.81
C SER A 238 -20.30 -26.84 16.52
N LEU A 239 -19.97 -25.85 17.35
CA LEU A 239 -18.58 -25.41 17.52
C LEU A 239 -17.76 -26.54 18.18
N PRO A 240 -16.51 -26.82 17.74
CA PRO A 240 -15.59 -27.66 18.50
C PRO A 240 -15.48 -27.15 19.95
N GLN A 241 -15.38 -28.05 20.92
CA GLN A 241 -15.47 -27.73 22.37
C GLN A 241 -14.55 -26.58 22.81
N GLU A 242 -13.34 -26.47 22.23
CA GLU A 242 -12.39 -25.37 22.48
C GLU A 242 -12.87 -24.00 21.98
N HIS A 243 -13.60 -23.96 20.86
CA HIS A 243 -14.18 -22.72 20.31
C HIS A 243 -15.34 -22.21 21.17
N SER A 244 -16.08 -23.11 21.84
CA SER A 244 -17.18 -22.75 22.74
C SER A 244 -16.69 -22.00 23.99
N ALA A 245 -15.64 -22.50 24.66
CA ALA A 245 -15.10 -21.85 25.85
C ALA A 245 -14.44 -20.48 25.55
N LEU A 246 -13.77 -20.36 24.40
CA LEU A 246 -13.21 -19.07 23.97
C LEU A 246 -14.32 -18.07 23.62
N TYR A 247 -15.38 -18.52 22.97
CA TYR A 247 -16.55 -17.68 22.66
C TYR A 247 -17.19 -17.11 23.92
N LEU A 248 -17.42 -17.93 24.95
CA LEU A 248 -17.99 -17.48 26.22
C LEU A 248 -17.11 -16.44 26.94
N ARG A 249 -15.79 -16.65 26.95
CA ARG A 249 -14.84 -15.65 27.50
C ARG A 249 -14.89 -14.33 26.73
N LEU A 250 -14.99 -14.40 25.40
CA LEU A 250 -15.14 -13.23 24.55
C LEU A 250 -16.47 -12.50 24.83
N GLU A 251 -17.59 -13.22 24.96
CA GLU A 251 -18.88 -12.62 25.30
C GLU A 251 -18.87 -11.94 26.66
N SER A 252 -18.29 -12.57 27.70
CA SER A 252 -18.13 -11.95 29.02
C SER A 252 -17.32 -10.65 28.93
N PHE A 253 -16.21 -10.66 28.18
CA PHE A 253 -15.40 -9.46 27.96
C PHE A 253 -16.18 -8.32 27.29
N ILE A 254 -17.08 -8.65 26.35
CA ILE A 254 -17.95 -7.66 25.70
C ILE A 254 -19.02 -7.16 26.66
N HIS A 255 -19.63 -8.05 27.44
CA HIS A 255 -20.63 -7.70 28.44
C HIS A 255 -20.09 -6.68 29.45
N ASP A 256 -18.84 -6.87 29.89
CA ASP A 256 -18.14 -5.97 30.82
C ASP A 256 -17.63 -4.68 30.15
N GLN A 257 -18.07 -4.39 28.92
CA GLN A 257 -17.63 -3.26 28.10
C GLN A 257 -16.10 -3.16 27.93
N GLY A 258 -15.38 -4.29 28.00
CA GLY A 258 -13.93 -4.33 27.83
C GLY A 258 -13.46 -3.77 26.48
N PHE A 259 -14.34 -3.75 25.49
CA PHE A 259 -14.10 -3.14 24.18
C PHE A 259 -13.86 -1.62 24.23
N THR A 260 -14.16 -0.93 25.33
CA THR A 260 -13.88 0.52 25.53
C THR A 260 -12.42 0.81 25.86
N GLN A 261 -11.60 -0.22 26.11
CA GLN A 261 -10.19 -0.01 26.44
C GLN A 261 -9.43 0.72 25.31
N PRO A 262 -8.60 1.72 25.66
CA PRO A 262 -7.79 2.43 24.68
C PRO A 262 -6.76 1.49 24.06
N ASN A 263 -6.55 1.65 22.76
CA ASN A 263 -5.56 0.91 21.97
C ASN A 263 -5.68 -0.63 22.11
N LEU A 264 -6.91 -1.13 22.27
CA LEU A 264 -7.16 -2.56 22.30
C LEU A 264 -6.80 -3.21 20.96
N THR A 265 -5.83 -4.11 20.99
CA THR A 265 -5.41 -4.92 19.83
C THR A 265 -5.87 -6.37 20.03
N VAL A 266 -5.94 -7.14 18.94
CA VAL A 266 -6.27 -8.57 19.02
C VAL A 266 -5.23 -9.35 19.84
N SER A 267 -3.97 -8.91 19.83
CA SER A 267 -2.89 -9.49 20.65
C SER A 267 -3.16 -9.27 22.13
N LYS A 268 -3.46 -8.02 22.51
CA LYS A 268 -3.81 -7.67 23.90
C LYS A 268 -5.06 -8.42 24.36
N LEU A 269 -6.09 -8.49 23.54
CA LEU A 269 -7.30 -9.24 23.86
C LEU A 269 -7.03 -10.75 23.98
N ALA A 270 -6.21 -11.33 23.10
CA ALA A 270 -5.84 -12.73 23.18
C ALA A 270 -5.12 -13.06 24.50
N SER A 271 -4.20 -12.19 24.93
CA SER A 271 -3.54 -12.32 26.24
C SER A 271 -4.54 -12.20 27.40
N MET A 272 -5.49 -11.26 27.32
CA MET A 272 -6.53 -11.10 28.35
C MET A 272 -7.49 -12.27 28.43
N LEU A 273 -7.79 -12.91 27.30
CA LEU A 273 -8.66 -14.08 27.21
C LEU A 273 -7.89 -15.39 27.39
N ASP A 274 -6.61 -15.36 27.76
CA ASP A 274 -5.73 -16.53 27.88
C ASP A 274 -5.85 -17.49 26.67
N THR A 275 -5.54 -16.94 25.49
CA THR A 275 -5.59 -17.69 24.22
C THR A 275 -4.50 -17.23 23.25
N LYS A 276 -4.30 -18.02 22.20
CA LYS A 276 -3.39 -17.68 21.11
C LYS A 276 -4.09 -16.72 20.14
N GLU A 277 -3.35 -15.72 19.66
CA GLU A 277 -3.88 -14.67 18.79
C GLU A 277 -4.52 -15.21 17.50
N TYR A 278 -3.99 -16.29 16.93
CA TYR A 278 -4.56 -16.91 15.73
C TYR A 278 -5.93 -17.56 16.01
N LEU A 279 -6.16 -18.13 17.20
CA LEU A 279 -7.44 -18.75 17.57
C LEU A 279 -8.53 -17.68 17.72
N LEU A 280 -8.21 -16.58 18.40
CA LEU A 280 -9.12 -15.45 18.54
C LEU A 280 -9.46 -14.81 17.18
N ARG A 281 -8.47 -14.64 16.30
CA ARG A 281 -8.73 -14.20 14.92
C ARG A 281 -9.63 -15.17 14.18
N ASN A 282 -9.42 -16.48 14.35
CA ASN A 282 -10.20 -17.49 13.66
C ASN A 282 -11.66 -17.44 14.10
N LEU A 283 -11.90 -17.35 15.41
CA LEU A 283 -13.23 -17.17 15.98
C LEU A 283 -13.92 -15.92 15.41
N ILE A 284 -13.23 -14.77 15.40
CA ILE A 284 -13.83 -13.51 14.93
C ILE A 284 -14.13 -13.53 13.43
N ASN A 285 -13.27 -14.15 12.62
CA ASN A 285 -13.41 -14.11 11.18
C ASN A 285 -14.31 -15.24 10.64
N GLN A 286 -14.08 -16.48 11.07
CA GLN A 286 -14.78 -17.66 10.56
C GLN A 286 -16.09 -17.93 11.28
N THR A 287 -16.13 -17.75 12.60
CA THR A 287 -17.33 -18.03 13.40
C THR A 287 -18.25 -16.82 13.48
N LEU A 288 -17.70 -15.64 13.80
CA LEU A 288 -18.50 -14.42 13.96
C LEU A 288 -18.70 -13.64 12.65
N GLY A 289 -18.04 -14.03 11.56
CA GLY A 289 -18.23 -13.44 10.23
C GLY A 289 -17.65 -12.03 10.04
N TYR A 290 -16.84 -11.52 10.97
CA TYR A 290 -16.25 -10.18 10.84
C TYR A 290 -15.05 -10.19 9.90
N ARG A 291 -14.90 -9.13 9.10
CA ARG A 291 -13.76 -8.98 8.17
C ARG A 291 -12.41 -8.85 8.88
N ASN A 292 -12.42 -8.24 10.06
CA ASN A 292 -11.24 -8.00 10.90
C ASN A 292 -11.64 -7.59 12.33
N PHE A 293 -10.66 -7.59 13.23
CA PHE A 293 -10.85 -7.21 14.63
C PHE A 293 -11.37 -5.78 14.82
N SER A 294 -10.93 -4.82 14.00
CA SER A 294 -11.41 -3.44 14.10
C SER A 294 -12.88 -3.31 13.70
N SER A 295 -13.35 -4.06 12.70
CA SER A 295 -14.78 -4.10 12.37
C SER A 295 -15.60 -4.70 13.50
N TYR A 296 -15.09 -5.74 14.16
CA TYR A 296 -15.72 -6.32 15.34
C TYR A 296 -15.83 -5.29 16.47
N LEU A 297 -14.74 -4.65 16.87
CA LEU A 297 -14.76 -3.61 17.92
C LEU A 297 -15.68 -2.44 17.56
N ASN A 298 -15.69 -1.99 16.31
CA ASN A 298 -16.58 -0.92 15.90
C ASN A 298 -18.04 -1.32 16.06
N ASP A 299 -18.42 -2.56 15.72
CA ASP A 299 -19.81 -3.01 15.86
C ASP A 299 -20.26 -3.02 17.33
N GLN A 300 -19.34 -3.30 18.26
CA GLN A 300 -19.60 -3.21 19.70
C GLN A 300 -19.63 -1.76 20.21
N ARG A 301 -18.75 -0.88 19.71
CA ARG A 301 -18.61 0.52 20.15
C ARG A 301 -19.70 1.44 19.60
N MET A 302 -20.19 1.22 18.39
CA MET A 302 -21.10 2.14 17.69
C MET A 302 -22.46 2.34 18.41
N PRO A 303 -23.13 1.28 18.91
CA PRO A 303 -24.37 1.48 19.69
C PRO A 303 -24.15 2.35 20.93
N LEU A 304 -23.06 2.10 21.67
CA LEU A 304 -22.70 2.89 22.84
C LEU A 304 -22.32 4.34 22.48
N ALA A 305 -21.73 4.54 21.30
CA ALA A 305 -21.47 5.89 20.78
C ALA A 305 -22.75 6.67 20.52
N CYS A 306 -23.75 6.06 19.88
CA CYS A 306 -25.05 6.68 19.68
C CYS A 306 -25.72 7.04 21.00
N ASP A 307 -25.71 6.10 21.95
CA ASP A 307 -26.25 6.34 23.29
C ASP A 307 -25.57 7.54 23.95
N TRP A 308 -24.23 7.57 24.02
CA TRP A 308 -23.52 8.68 24.66
C TRP A 308 -23.63 10.00 23.90
N LEU A 309 -23.79 9.99 22.58
CA LEU A 309 -24.00 11.22 21.81
C LEU A 309 -25.32 11.89 22.17
N SER A 310 -26.33 11.11 22.53
CA SER A 310 -27.67 11.58 22.91
C SER A 310 -27.84 11.81 24.41
N SER A 311 -27.26 10.94 25.25
CA SER A 311 -27.47 10.97 26.70
C SER A 311 -26.46 11.83 27.48
N LYS A 312 -25.32 12.19 26.87
CA LYS A 312 -24.21 12.92 27.53
C LYS A 312 -23.84 14.21 26.79
N PRO A 313 -24.69 15.26 26.84
CA PRO A 313 -24.43 16.52 26.16
C PRO A 313 -23.19 17.26 26.69
N GLU A 314 -22.80 17.00 27.95
CA GLU A 314 -21.64 17.57 28.61
C GLU A 314 -20.30 17.03 28.07
N LEU A 315 -20.28 15.83 27.47
CA LEU A 315 -19.08 15.27 26.89
C LEU A 315 -18.86 15.82 25.47
N SER A 316 -17.64 16.27 25.20
CA SER A 316 -17.26 16.60 23.83
C SER A 316 -17.24 15.32 22.97
N ILE A 317 -17.43 15.46 21.66
CA ILE A 317 -17.33 14.32 20.72
C ILE A 317 -15.93 13.69 20.81
N THR A 318 -14.91 14.49 21.11
CA THR A 318 -13.54 14.01 21.35
C THR A 318 -13.48 13.10 22.58
N ASP A 319 -14.09 13.52 23.69
CA ASP A 319 -14.09 12.73 24.94
C ASP A 319 -14.85 11.42 24.77
N ILE A 320 -16.00 11.46 24.07
CA ILE A 320 -16.73 10.24 23.70
C ILE A 320 -15.84 9.29 22.89
N ALA A 321 -15.14 9.81 21.87
CA ALA A 321 -14.25 8.98 21.07
C ALA A 321 -13.14 8.33 21.91
N LEU A 322 -12.50 9.09 22.80
CA LEU A 322 -11.42 8.61 23.66
C LEU A 322 -11.93 7.59 24.68
N ASN A 323 -13.07 7.86 25.31
CA ASN A 323 -13.71 6.97 26.30
C ASN A 323 -14.23 5.67 25.67
N LEU A 324 -14.58 5.68 24.39
CA LEU A 324 -14.90 4.47 23.62
C LEU A 324 -13.65 3.69 23.17
N GLY A 325 -12.45 4.16 23.53
CA GLY A 325 -11.18 3.49 23.24
C GLY A 325 -10.65 3.72 21.84
N TYR A 326 -11.05 4.81 21.16
CA TYR A 326 -10.40 5.24 19.92
C TYR A 326 -9.11 6.01 20.24
N GLY A 327 -8.03 5.72 19.51
CA GLY A 327 -6.77 6.47 19.65
C GLY A 327 -6.81 7.91 19.09
N SER A 328 -7.87 8.28 18.36
CA SER A 328 -8.09 9.63 17.87
C SER A 328 -9.54 9.87 17.44
N ILE A 329 -9.99 11.11 17.53
CA ILE A 329 -11.30 11.56 17.02
C ILE A 329 -11.46 11.29 15.52
N THR A 330 -10.39 11.40 14.73
CA THR A 330 -10.44 11.14 13.27
C THR A 330 -10.83 9.69 12.97
N SER A 331 -10.32 8.73 13.74
CA SER A 331 -10.67 7.33 13.59
C SER A 331 -12.13 7.06 13.97
N PHE A 332 -12.61 7.68 15.04
CA PHE A 332 -14.00 7.62 15.47
C PHE A 332 -14.95 8.20 14.41
N ASN A 333 -14.71 9.43 13.97
CA ASN A 333 -15.55 10.11 12.97
C ASN A 333 -15.68 9.30 11.67
N ARG A 334 -14.57 8.67 11.22
CA ARG A 334 -14.58 7.81 10.03
C ARG A 334 -15.43 6.55 10.26
N ALA A 335 -15.29 5.89 11.40
CA ALA A 335 -16.07 4.70 11.73
C ALA A 335 -17.57 5.03 11.83
N PHE A 336 -17.91 6.12 12.51
CA PHE A 336 -19.29 6.58 12.67
C PHE A 336 -19.94 6.94 11.33
N LYS A 337 -19.27 7.75 10.50
CA LYS A 337 -19.77 8.12 9.17
C LYS A 337 -19.89 6.92 8.23
N ALA A 338 -18.99 5.94 8.33
CA ALA A 338 -19.08 4.73 7.54
C ALA A 338 -20.34 3.91 7.86
N ARG A 339 -20.69 3.81 9.16
CA ARG A 339 -21.84 3.07 9.68
C ARG A 339 -23.17 3.81 9.46
N TYR A 340 -23.26 5.06 9.91
CA TYR A 340 -24.52 5.82 9.98
C TYR A 340 -24.72 6.81 8.82
N LYS A 341 -23.75 6.92 7.91
CA LYS A 341 -23.77 7.84 6.75
C LYS A 341 -23.90 9.33 7.10
N MET A 342 -23.77 9.70 8.37
CA MET A 342 -23.80 11.07 8.89
C MET A 342 -22.62 11.32 9.85
N ALA A 343 -22.32 12.59 10.15
CA ALA A 343 -21.29 12.89 11.14
C ALA A 343 -21.85 12.73 12.57
N PRO A 344 -21.01 12.41 13.58
CA PRO A 344 -21.44 12.36 14.98
C PRO A 344 -22.09 13.66 15.48
N ARG A 345 -21.62 14.80 14.98
CA ARG A 345 -22.19 16.12 15.31
C ARG A 345 -23.62 16.26 14.80
N ASP A 346 -23.89 15.75 13.60
CA ASP A 346 -25.23 15.81 12.99
C ASP A 346 -26.18 14.88 13.75
N HIS A 347 -25.71 13.67 14.11
CA HIS A 347 -26.47 12.73 14.93
C HIS A 347 -26.80 13.30 16.31
N ARG A 348 -25.91 14.08 16.92
CA ARG A 348 -26.16 14.74 18.21
C ARG A 348 -27.19 15.88 18.10
N ALA A 349 -27.29 16.50 16.94
CA ALA A 349 -28.23 17.60 16.70
C ALA A 349 -29.63 17.11 16.30
N THR A 350 -29.80 15.80 16.12
CA THR A 350 -31.08 15.13 15.86
C THR A 350 -31.69 14.71 17.20
#